data_AF-A0A846T0P5-F1
#
_entry.id   AF-A0A846T0P5-F1
#
_cell.length_a   1.000
_cell.length_b   1.000
_cell.length_c   1.000
_cell.angle_alpha   90.00
_cell.angle_beta   90.00
_cell.angle_gamma   90.00
#
_symmetry.space_group_name_H-M   'P 1'
#
loop_
_entity.id
_entity.type
_entity.pdbx_description
1 polymer ?
#
loop_
_entity_poly.entity_id
_entity_poly.type
_entity_poly.pdbx_seq_one_letter_code
_entity_poly.pdbx_strand_id
1 'polypeptide(L)'
;MISCGVRESIAYLCRKRLVDVIVTTAGGVEEDVMKVQRPFVIGEFDPPARPLFDSGVNRTGNTYIPSDRYLVFERFFNPLRAGCLVC
;
A
#
# COMPACT_ATOMS: atom_id res chain seq x y z
N MET A 1 8.15 2.74 4.50
CA MET A 1 7.62 3.84 5.34
C MET A 1 6.11 3.94 5.25
N ILE A 2 5.53 3.88 4.05
CA ILE A 2 4.06 3.84 3.92
C ILE A 2 3.49 2.47 4.33
N SER A 3 4.24 1.38 4.14
CA SER A 3 3.85 0.03 4.57
C SER A 3 3.69 -0.12 6.09
N CYS A 4 4.33 0.74 6.89
CA CYS A 4 4.24 0.74 8.35
C CYS A 4 3.40 1.92 8.88
N GLY A 5 3.29 2.06 10.21
CA GLY A 5 2.48 3.11 10.86
C GLY A 5 3.03 4.55 10.74
N VAL A 6 4.22 4.73 10.14
CA VAL A 6 4.74 6.07 9.82
C VAL A 6 3.85 6.79 8.81
N ARG A 7 3.06 6.03 8.04
CA ARG A 7 2.04 6.55 7.12
C ARG A 7 1.11 7.56 7.80
N GLU A 8 0.64 7.29 9.01
CA GLU A 8 -0.26 8.17 9.75
C GLU A 8 0.40 9.49 10.13
N SER A 9 1.68 9.45 10.50
CA SER A 9 2.50 10.66 10.76
C SER A 9 2.67 11.50 9.49
N ILE A 10 2.97 10.86 8.36
CA ILE A 10 3.08 11.55 7.05
C ILE A 10 1.74 12.17 6.68
N ALA A 11 0.63 11.41 6.78
CA ALA A 11 -0.71 11.90 6.50
C ALA A 11 -1.09 13.09 7.40
N TYR A 12 -0.67 13.10 8.66
CA TYR A 12 -0.86 14.24 9.57
C TYR A 12 -0.15 15.50 9.05
N LEU A 13 1.13 15.40 8.67
CA LEU A 13 1.90 16.52 8.14
C LEU A 13 1.24 17.11 6.88
N CYS A 14 0.78 16.24 5.96
CA CYS A 14 0.07 16.66 4.75
C CYS A 14 -1.25 17.36 5.08
N ARG A 15 -2.08 16.79 5.97
CA ARG A 15 -3.38 17.37 6.36
C ARG A 15 -3.24 18.73 7.04
N LYS A 16 -2.14 18.95 7.77
CA LYS A 16 -1.84 20.22 8.43
C LYS A 16 -1.09 21.21 7.55
N ARG A 17 -0.83 20.88 6.27
CA ARG A 17 -0.07 21.72 5.34
C ARG A 17 1.30 22.12 5.89
N LEU A 18 1.96 21.17 6.57
CA LEU A 18 3.32 21.34 7.11
C LEU A 18 4.42 20.93 6.13
N VAL A 19 4.04 20.46 4.94
CA VAL A 19 4.93 20.04 3.86
C VAL A 19 4.38 20.57 2.53
N ASP A 20 5.27 21.08 1.67
CA ASP A 20 4.90 21.64 0.37
C ASP A 20 5.07 20.62 -0.77
N VAL A 21 6.03 19.71 -0.65
CA VAL A 21 6.40 18.75 -1.71
C VAL A 21 6.63 17.36 -1.10
N ILE A 22 6.15 16.33 -1.79
CA ILE A 22 6.38 14.93 -1.45
C ILE A 22 7.06 14.25 -2.63
N VAL A 23 8.20 13.59 -2.38
CA VAL A 23 8.85 12.70 -3.33
C VAL A 23 8.88 11.31 -2.72
N THR A 24 8.34 10.33 -3.42
CA THR A 24 8.25 8.94 -2.96
C THR A 24 8.31 7.98 -4.14
N THR A 25 8.57 6.71 -3.88
CA THR A 25 8.56 5.65 -4.90
C THR A 25 7.12 5.23 -5.22
N ALA A 26 6.92 4.46 -6.30
CA ALA A 26 5.62 3.90 -6.68
C ALA A 26 4.94 3.17 -5.49
N GLY A 27 5.71 2.34 -4.77
CA GLY A 27 5.29 1.65 -3.55
C GLY A 27 4.68 2.56 -2.50
N GLY A 28 5.22 3.78 -2.32
CA GLY A 28 4.68 4.74 -1.36
C GLY A 28 3.30 5.28 -1.75
N VAL A 29 3.00 5.37 -3.03
CA VAL A 29 1.70 5.85 -3.52
C VAL A 29 0.67 4.71 -3.49
N GLU A 30 1.01 3.55 -4.06
CA GLU A 30 0.08 2.42 -4.18
C GLU A 30 -0.32 1.85 -2.81
N GLU A 31 0.62 1.76 -1.86
CA GLU A 31 0.32 1.25 -0.52
C GLU A 31 -0.56 2.20 0.30
N ASP A 32 -0.44 3.53 0.11
CA ASP A 32 -1.32 4.48 0.78
C ASP A 32 -2.77 4.31 0.31
N VAL A 33 -2.97 4.17 -1.01
CA VAL A 33 -4.28 3.90 -1.61
C VAL A 33 -4.84 2.56 -1.12
N MET A 34 -4.03 1.49 -1.12
CA MET A 34 -4.45 0.17 -0.62
C MET A 34 -4.89 0.22 0.85
N LYS A 35 -4.15 0.94 1.70
CA LYS A 35 -4.41 1.04 3.14
C LYS A 35 -5.70 1.80 3.48
N VAL A 36 -6.17 2.69 2.61
CA VAL A 36 -7.50 3.33 2.77
C VAL A 36 -8.62 2.30 2.60
N GLN A 37 -8.40 1.29 1.76
CA GLN A 37 -9.42 0.28 1.42
C GLN A 37 -9.39 -0.90 2.38
N ARG A 38 -8.20 -1.43 2.71
CA ARG A 38 -8.01 -2.58 3.59
C ARG A 38 -6.70 -2.45 4.39
N PRO A 39 -6.70 -2.73 5.70
CA PRO A 39 -5.52 -2.59 6.54
C PRO A 39 -4.46 -3.65 6.21
N PHE A 40 -3.18 -3.37 6.44
CA PHE A 40 -2.14 -4.40 6.41
C PHE A 40 -2.06 -5.12 7.75
N VAL A 41 -1.56 -6.36 7.76
CA VAL A 41 -1.52 -7.21 8.95
C VAL A 41 -0.09 -7.29 9.47
N ILE A 42 0.09 -7.25 10.80
CA ILE A 42 1.41 -7.49 11.40
C ILE A 42 1.72 -8.98 11.38
N GLY A 43 2.94 -9.30 10.99
CA GLY A 43 3.48 -10.65 10.91
C GLY A 43 4.90 -10.71 11.49
N GLU A 44 5.68 -11.65 10.97
CA GLU A 44 7.03 -11.94 11.44
C GLU A 44 8.07 -11.57 10.35
N PHE A 45 9.32 -11.37 10.76
CA PHE A 45 10.39 -11.05 9.82
C PHE A 45 10.87 -12.26 9.01
N ASP A 46 10.82 -13.47 9.60
CA ASP A 46 11.33 -14.70 8.99
C ASP A 46 10.32 -15.86 8.99
N PRO A 47 9.12 -15.67 8.43
CA PRO A 47 8.19 -16.76 8.21
C PRO A 47 8.64 -17.63 7.03
N PRO A 48 8.30 -18.93 7.01
CA PRO A 48 8.56 -19.79 5.86
C PRO A 48 7.86 -19.24 4.61
N ALA A 49 8.66 -18.99 3.56
CA ALA A 49 8.18 -18.31 2.35
C ALA A 49 7.14 -19.12 1.57
N ARG A 50 7.27 -20.45 1.55
CA ARG A 50 6.40 -21.34 0.77
C ARG A 50 4.93 -21.29 1.24
N PRO A 51 4.63 -21.46 2.55
CA PRO A 51 3.28 -21.27 3.07
C PRO A 51 2.68 -19.88 2.79
N LEU A 52 3.48 -18.80 2.86
CA LEU A 52 2.99 -17.46 2.53
C LEU A 52 2.61 -17.33 1.05
N PHE A 53 3.43 -17.87 0.16
CA PHE A 53 3.13 -17.89 -1.27
C PHE A 53 1.87 -18.70 -1.56
N ASP A 54 1.78 -19.92 -1.01
CA ASP A 54 0.64 -20.82 -1.23
C ASP A 54 -0.68 -20.24 -0.67
N SER A 55 -0.61 -19.38 0.36
CA SER A 55 -1.76 -18.65 0.92
C SER A 55 -2.04 -17.29 0.25
N GLY A 56 -1.26 -16.91 -0.77
CA GLY A 56 -1.42 -15.63 -1.46
C GLY A 56 -1.16 -14.43 -0.56
N VAL A 57 -0.15 -14.50 0.30
CA VAL A 57 0.25 -13.42 1.21
C VAL A 57 1.62 -12.87 0.82
N ASN A 58 1.67 -11.60 0.45
CA ASN A 58 2.92 -10.88 0.21
C ASN A 58 3.51 -10.38 1.53
N ARG A 59 4.84 -10.29 1.61
CA ARG A 59 5.55 -9.88 2.83
C ARG A 59 6.49 -8.71 2.57
N THR A 60 6.40 -7.71 3.43
CA THR A 60 7.29 -6.54 3.47
C THR A 60 7.83 -6.38 4.89
N GLY A 61 9.07 -6.83 5.14
CA GLY A 61 9.60 -6.89 6.51
C GLY A 61 8.77 -7.84 7.38
N ASN A 62 8.20 -7.30 8.47
CA ASN A 62 7.26 -7.97 9.37
C ASN A 62 5.79 -7.58 9.11
N THR A 63 5.46 -7.09 7.92
CA THR A 63 4.10 -6.73 7.54
C THR A 63 3.63 -7.65 6.42
N TYR A 64 2.44 -8.20 6.58
CA TYR A 64 1.78 -9.07 5.60
C TYR A 64 0.70 -8.30 4.84
N ILE A 65 0.72 -8.50 3.53
CA ILE A 65 -0.18 -7.88 2.55
C ILE A 65 -0.85 -9.01 1.75
N PRO A 66 -2.00 -9.54 2.22
CA PRO A 66 -2.74 -10.52 1.45
C PRO A 66 -3.12 -9.99 0.06
N SER A 67 -3.05 -10.86 -0.95
CA SER A 67 -3.15 -10.52 -2.38
C SER A 67 -4.49 -9.89 -2.78
N ASP A 68 -5.53 -10.11 -1.99
CA ASP A 68 -6.84 -9.48 -2.17
C ASP A 68 -6.78 -7.95 -2.18
N ARG A 69 -5.82 -7.34 -1.47
CA ARG A 69 -5.60 -5.88 -1.43
C ARG A 69 -5.20 -5.34 -2.80
N TYR A 70 -4.40 -6.08 -3.55
CA TYR A 70 -4.00 -5.71 -4.91
C TYR A 70 -5.19 -5.79 -5.88
N LEU A 71 -6.12 -6.73 -5.67
CA LEU A 71 -7.35 -6.80 -6.46
C LEU A 71 -8.27 -5.59 -6.21
N VAL A 72 -8.36 -5.11 -4.96
CA VAL A 72 -9.13 -3.89 -4.67
C VAL A 72 -8.45 -2.65 -5.25
N PHE A 73 -7.11 -2.59 -5.18
CA PHE A 73 -6.34 -1.53 -5.83
C PHE A 73 -6.57 -1.51 -7.34
N GLU A 74 -6.51 -2.65 -8.02
CA GLU A 74 -6.75 -2.76 -9.45
C GLU A 74 -8.16 -2.26 -9.83
N ARG A 75 -9.18 -2.64 -9.06
CA ARG A 75 -10.57 -2.18 -9.27
C ARG A 75 -10.71 -0.67 -9.12
N PHE A 76 -9.93 -0.05 -8.24
CA PHE A 76 -9.88 1.39 -8.07
C PHE A 76 -9.09 2.09 -9.19
N PHE A 77 -7.96 1.52 -9.60
CA PHE A 77 -7.02 2.15 -10.53
C PHE A 77 -7.46 2.03 -11.99
N ASN A 78 -8.06 0.91 -12.40
CA ASN A 78 -8.41 0.65 -13.80
C ASN A 78 -9.38 1.69 -14.42
N PRO A 79 -10.46 2.13 -13.75
CA PRO A 79 -11.32 3.19 -14.27
C PRO A 79 -10.59 4.52 -14.45
N LEU A 80 -9.69 4.88 -13.51
CA LEU A 80 -8.88 6.10 -13.59
C LEU A 80 -7.92 6.05 -14.78
N ARG A 81 -7.26 4.90 -14.98
CA ARG A 81 -6.35 4.67 -16.11
C ARG A 81 -7.08 4.80 -17.44
N ALA A 82 -8.28 4.24 -17.56
CA ALA A 82 -9.09 4.34 -18.77
C ALA A 82 -9.42 5.81 -19.11
N GLY A 83 -9.76 6.62 -18.11
CA GLY A 83 -10.00 8.06 -18.27
C GLY A 83 -8.77 8.84 -18.72
N CYS A 84 -7.56 8.47 -18.28
CA CYS A 84 -6.31 9.11 -18.70
C CYS A 84 -5.85 8.75 -20.11
N LEU A 85 -6.34 7.64 -20.69
CA LEU A 85 -5.98 7.21 -22.05
C LEU A 85 -6.82 7.87 -23.16
N VAL A 86 -7.78 8.72 -22.80
CA VAL A 86 -8.63 9.47 -23.75
C VAL A 86 -8.14 10.94 -23.91
N CYS A 87 -6.91 11.24 -23.51
CA CYS A 87 -6.25 12.51 -23.77
C CYS A 87 -5.26 12.39 -24.95
#